data_AF-A0A2D6P6B2-F1
#
_entry.id   AF-A0A2D6P6B2-F1
#
_cell.length_a   1.000
_cell.length_b   1.000
_cell.length_c   1.000
_cell.angle_alpha   90.00
_cell.angle_beta   90.00
_cell.angle_gamma   90.00
#
_symmetry.space_group_name_H-M   'P 1'
#
loop_
_entity.id
_entity.type
_entity.pdbx_description
1 polymer ?
#
loop_
_entity_poly.entity_id
_entity_poly.type
_entity_poly.pdbx_seq_one_letter_code
_entity_poly.pdbx_strand_id
1 'polypeptide(L)'
;MDYKYDEDKLLKEFASYIDNTYDQHYSLNKYQSTEFIIDSGHGEGFCIGNIMKYAQRYGKKGGKNRADLLKVLHYALFMLYVHDRGDL
;
A
#
# COMPACT_ATOMS: atom_id res chain seq x y z
N MET A 1 2.11 -24.15 -9.01
CA MET A 1 3.46 -23.57 -9.02
C MET A 1 4.05 -23.81 -7.65
N ASP A 2 5.31 -24.22 -7.59
CA ASP A 2 6.06 -24.31 -6.34
C ASP A 2 7.00 -23.09 -6.29
N TYR A 3 6.69 -22.17 -5.39
CA TYR A 3 7.32 -20.85 -5.32
C TYR A 3 8.58 -20.93 -4.44
N LYS A 4 9.72 -20.46 -4.96
CA LYS A 4 11.04 -20.65 -4.33
C LYS A 4 11.24 -19.82 -3.06
N TYR A 5 10.52 -18.72 -2.93
CA TYR A 5 10.69 -17.72 -1.89
C TYR A 5 9.42 -17.53 -1.05
N ASP A 6 8.57 -18.57 -0.97
CA ASP A 6 7.28 -18.54 -0.26
C ASP A 6 6.32 -17.45 -0.78
N GLU A 7 6.42 -17.08 -2.07
CA GLU A 7 5.61 -16.01 -2.66
C GLU A 7 4.11 -16.25 -2.48
N ASP A 8 3.65 -17.51 -2.53
CA ASP A 8 2.25 -17.86 -2.30
C ASP A 8 1.77 -17.47 -0.89
N LYS A 9 2.61 -17.68 0.14
CA LYS A 9 2.31 -17.33 1.53
C LYS A 9 2.37 -15.82 1.72
N LEU A 10 3.39 -15.17 1.17
CA LEU A 10 3.58 -13.72 1.28
C LEU A 10 2.47 -12.94 0.57
N LEU A 11 2.02 -13.41 -0.61
CA LEU A 11 0.90 -12.82 -1.33
C LEU A 11 -0.42 -12.99 -0.56
N LYS A 12 -0.66 -14.16 0.06
CA LYS A 12 -1.84 -14.38 0.92
C LYS A 12 -1.84 -13.48 2.16
N GLU A 13 -0.68 -13.32 2.79
CA GLU A 13 -0.52 -12.39 3.91
C GLU A 13 -0.79 -10.95 3.47
N PHE A 14 -0.25 -10.53 2.33
CA PHE A 14 -0.46 -9.20 1.81
C PHE A 14 -1.93 -8.94 1.44
N ALA A 15 -2.60 -9.90 0.80
CA ALA A 15 -4.04 -9.83 0.53
C ALA A 15 -4.85 -9.66 1.84
N SER A 16 -4.58 -10.49 2.84
CA SER A 16 -5.22 -10.39 4.16
C SER A 16 -4.96 -9.04 4.82
N TYR A 17 -3.75 -8.49 4.67
CA TYR A 17 -3.43 -7.15 5.14
C TYR A 17 -4.29 -6.08 4.45
N ILE A 18 -4.45 -6.15 3.12
CA ILE A 18 -5.33 -5.24 2.37
C ILE A 18 -6.77 -5.35 2.87
N ASP A 19 -7.33 -6.57 2.97
CA ASP A 19 -8.70 -6.79 3.43
C ASP A 19 -8.95 -6.14 4.80
N ASN A 20 -8.01 -6.33 5.75
CA ASN A 20 -8.09 -5.69 7.06
C ASN A 20 -8.01 -4.16 7.00
N THR A 21 -7.28 -3.58 6.04
CA THR A 21 -7.29 -2.12 5.84
C THR A 21 -8.66 -1.64 5.34
N TYR A 22 -9.36 -2.43 4.53
CA TYR A 22 -10.72 -2.10 4.12
C TYR A 22 -11.68 -2.16 5.32
N ASP A 23 -11.63 -3.20 6.15
CA ASP A 23 -12.51 -3.31 7.32
C ASP A 23 -12.33 -2.15 8.32
N GLN A 24 -11.09 -1.70 8.52
CA GLN A 24 -10.78 -0.59 9.40
C GLN A 24 -11.19 0.77 8.83
N HIS A 25 -11.11 0.96 7.51
CA HIS A 25 -11.39 2.24 6.87
C HIS A 25 -12.86 2.42 6.44
N TYR A 26 -13.59 1.35 6.14
CA TYR A 26 -14.92 1.40 5.52
C TYR A 26 -16.10 1.16 6.48
N SER A 27 -15.84 0.96 7.78
CA SER A 27 -16.90 0.62 8.74
C SER A 27 -17.93 1.74 9.01
N LEU A 28 -17.67 3.00 8.65
CA LEU A 28 -18.59 4.12 8.91
C LEU A 28 -18.41 5.28 7.91
N ASN A 29 -19.17 5.29 6.79
CA ASN A 29 -19.48 6.47 5.96
C ASN A 29 -18.32 7.43 5.60
N LYS A 30 -17.16 6.94 5.18
CA LYS A 30 -16.01 7.81 4.85
C LYS A 30 -15.33 7.37 3.56
N TYR A 31 -15.51 8.19 2.52
CA TYR A 31 -14.58 8.28 1.40
C TYR A 31 -13.14 8.19 1.93
N GLN A 32 -12.35 7.26 1.41
CA GLN A 32 -10.95 7.17 1.84
C GLN A 32 -10.27 8.47 1.46
N SER A 33 -9.52 9.09 2.38
CA SER A 33 -8.67 10.24 2.02
C SER A 33 -7.75 9.89 0.85
N THR A 34 -7.36 8.63 0.70
CA THR A 34 -6.60 8.14 -0.45
C THR A 34 -7.38 8.15 -1.76
N GLU A 35 -8.64 7.71 -1.75
CA GLU A 35 -9.53 7.78 -2.92
C GLU A 35 -9.72 9.23 -3.36
N PHE A 36 -10.01 10.14 -2.42
CA PHE A 36 -10.13 11.57 -2.72
C PHE A 36 -8.84 12.17 -3.30
N ILE A 37 -7.67 11.81 -2.77
CA ILE A 37 -6.37 12.29 -3.27
C ILE A 37 -6.09 11.77 -4.68
N ILE A 38 -6.41 10.50 -4.95
CA ILE A 38 -6.24 9.89 -6.27
C ILE A 38 -7.19 10.56 -7.27
N ASP A 39 -8.48 10.63 -6.95
CA ASP A 39 -9.49 11.24 -7.84
C ASP A 39 -9.28 12.74 -8.05
N SER A 40 -8.51 13.42 -7.19
CA SER A 40 -8.09 14.82 -7.37
C SER A 40 -6.84 14.98 -8.25
N GLY A 41 -6.33 13.91 -8.86
CA GLY A 41 -5.15 13.94 -9.74
C GLY A 41 -3.82 14.04 -8.99
N HIS A 42 -3.78 13.72 -7.70
CA HIS A 42 -2.56 13.77 -6.87
C HIS A 42 -2.07 12.36 -6.47
N GLY A 43 -2.56 11.32 -7.15
CA GLY A 43 -2.28 9.92 -6.85
C GLY A 43 -0.80 9.55 -6.91
N GLU A 44 -0.08 9.96 -7.96
CA GLU A 44 1.33 9.59 -8.15
C GLU A 44 2.22 10.12 -7.02
N GLY A 45 2.20 11.45 -6.81
CA GLY A 45 3.00 12.08 -5.77
C GLY A 45 2.68 11.54 -4.38
N PHE A 46 1.41 11.24 -4.11
CA PHE A 46 0.98 10.64 -2.86
C PHE A 46 1.54 9.22 -2.68
N CYS A 47 1.42 8.36 -3.69
CA CYS A 47 1.89 6.98 -3.60
C CYS A 47 3.42 6.91 -3.50
N ILE A 48 4.15 7.58 -4.40
CA ILE A 48 5.62 7.62 -4.39
C ILE A 48 6.15 8.21 -3.08
N GLY A 49 5.56 9.30 -2.60
CA GLY A 49 5.95 9.91 -1.33
C GLY A 49 5.79 8.97 -0.14
N ASN A 50 4.72 8.18 -0.12
CA ASN A 50 4.51 7.19 0.93
C ASN A 50 5.47 5.99 0.82
N ILE A 51 5.74 5.50 -0.39
CA ILE A 51 6.75 4.45 -0.64
C ILE A 51 8.10 4.90 -0.06
N MET A 52 8.56 6.10 -0.42
CA MET A 52 9.81 6.67 0.08
C MET A 52 9.80 6.80 1.61
N LYS A 53 8.71 7.31 2.18
CA LYS A 53 8.55 7.47 3.63
C LYS A 53 8.74 6.16 4.38
N TYR A 54 8.07 5.07 3.95
CA TYR A 54 8.14 3.79 4.66
C TYR A 54 9.44 3.03 4.38
N ALA A 55 9.99 3.13 3.17
CA ALA A 55 11.32 2.61 2.87
C ALA A 55 12.40 3.26 3.73
N GLN A 56 12.38 4.58 3.90
CA GLN A 56 13.32 5.30 4.78
C GLN A 56 13.11 5.02 6.26
N ARG A 57 11.89 4.63 6.66
CA ARG A 57 11.52 4.34 8.05
C ARG A 57 12.05 2.99 8.52
N TYR A 58 12.07 1.99 7.63
CA TYR A 58 12.50 0.64 7.95
C TYR A 58 13.95 0.61 8.45
N GLY A 59 14.17 -0.04 9.60
CA GLY A 59 15.46 -0.07 10.28
C GLY A 59 15.79 1.20 11.09
N LYS A 60 14.97 2.26 11.01
CA LYS A 60 15.14 3.50 11.78
C LYS A 60 14.07 3.64 12.87
N LYS A 61 12.80 3.81 12.50
CA LYS A 61 11.71 4.05 13.47
C LYS A 61 10.95 2.76 13.75
N GLY A 62 11.17 2.21 14.95
CA GLY A 62 10.61 0.91 15.33
C GLY A 62 11.43 -0.27 14.82
N GLY A 63 12.70 -0.04 14.44
CA GLY A 63 13.62 -1.08 13.97
C GLY A 63 13.21 -1.69 12.63
N LYS A 64 13.50 -2.98 12.44
CA LYS A 64 13.14 -3.75 11.24
C LYS A 64 11.67 -4.20 11.27
N ASN A 65 10.75 -3.24 11.37
CA ASN A 65 9.34 -3.51 11.48
C ASN A 65 8.73 -3.94 10.13
N ARG A 66 8.19 -5.15 10.04
CA ARG A 66 7.53 -5.67 8.82
C ARG A 66 6.34 -4.82 8.36
N ALA A 67 5.69 -4.10 9.28
CA ALA A 67 4.60 -3.20 8.93
C ALA A 67 5.03 -2.06 7.99
N ASP A 68 6.32 -1.67 7.99
CA ASP A 68 6.82 -0.68 7.03
C ASP A 68 6.95 -1.30 5.62
N LEU A 69 7.36 -2.57 5.52
CA LEU A 69 7.44 -3.30 4.24
C LEU A 69 6.04 -3.54 3.65
N LEU A 70 5.07 -3.94 4.46
CA LEU A 70 3.68 -4.11 4.01
C LEU A 70 3.09 -2.80 3.47
N LYS A 71 3.44 -1.66 4.09
CA LYS A 71 3.01 -0.34 3.58
C LYS A 71 3.70 0.04 2.28
N VAL A 72 4.99 -0.29 2.10
CA VAL A 72 5.65 -0.11 0.80
C VAL A 72 4.91 -0.89 -0.29
N LEU A 73 4.55 -2.16 -0.05
CA LEU A 73 3.77 -2.97 -0.99
C LEU A 73 2.38 -2.38 -1.24
N HIS A 74 1.69 -1.91 -0.20
CA HIS A 74 0.37 -1.29 -0.30
C HIS A 74 0.37 -0.07 -1.22
N TYR A 75 1.30 0.88 -1.00
CA TYR A 75 1.38 2.07 -1.84
C TYR A 75 1.93 1.78 -3.24
N ALA A 76 2.74 0.73 -3.41
CA ALA A 76 3.14 0.26 -4.73
C ALA A 76 1.93 -0.32 -5.50
N LEU A 77 1.04 -1.06 -4.84
CA LEU A 77 -0.20 -1.56 -5.44
C LEU A 77 -1.12 -0.41 -5.86
N PHE A 78 -1.25 0.63 -5.02
CA PHE A 78 -2.01 1.83 -5.39
C PHE A 78 -1.36 2.61 -6.53
N MET A 79 -0.02 2.69 -6.58
CA MET A 79 0.67 3.32 -7.70
C MET A 79 0.42 2.57 -9.02
N LEU A 80 0.38 1.23 -8.98
CA LEU A 80 0.02 0.43 -10.16
C LEU A 80 -1.38 0.80 -10.66
N TYR A 81 -2.34 0.91 -9.75
CA TYR A 81 -3.70 1.36 -10.08
C TYR A 81 -3.75 2.79 -10.67
N VAL A 82 -3.02 3.73 -10.07
CA VAL A 82 -2.92 5.12 -10.58
C VAL A 82 -2.30 5.14 -11.97
N HIS A 83 -1.22 4.38 -12.17
CA HIS A 83 -0.53 4.28 -13.45
C HIS A 83 -1.47 3.74 -14.55
N ASP A 84 -2.19 2.66 -14.27
CA ASP A 84 -3.09 2.03 -15.24
C ASP A 84 -4.34 2.89 -15.54
N ARG A 85 -4.73 3.80 -14.64
CA ARG A 85 -5.80 4.79 -14.88
C ARG A 85 -5.39 5.96 -15.77
N GLY A 86 -4.09 6.15 -16.02
CA GLY A 86 -3.60 7.17 -16.94
C GLY A 86 -3.65 8.61 -16.39
N ASP A 87 -3.64 8.79 -15.07
CA ASP A 87 -3.45 10.10 -14.44
C ASP A 87 -2.01 10.57 -14.67
N LEU A 88 -1.77 11.18 -15.84
CA LEU A 88 -0.59 11.97 -16.24
C LEU A 88 -0.98 13.43 -16.46
#